data_AF-A0A7M5UJP4-F1
#
_entry.id   AF-A0A7M5UJP4-F1
#
_cell.length_a   1.000
_cell.length_b   1.000
_cell.length_c   1.000
_cell.angle_alpha   90.00
_cell.angle_beta   90.00
_cell.angle_gamma   90.00
#
_symmetry.space_group_name_H-M   'P 1'
#
loop_
_entity.id
_entity.type
_entity.pdbx_description
1 polymer ?
#
loop_
_entity_poly.entity_id
_entity_poly.type
_entity_poly.pdbx_seq_one_letter_code
_entity_poly.pdbx_strand_id
1 'polypeptide(L)'
;FISEVAPMMDEKCPERQCRMFCKNGFQKNANGCEICKCNKCPQQQCRMFCKNGFQKNANGCEICKCNECPQRQCRMRCPNGFEQDKNGCQICQCKEVAPMF
;
A
#
# COMPACT_ATOMS: atom_id res chain seq x y z
N PHE A 1 -7.35 42.89 22.67
CA PHE A 1 -7.70 41.49 23.00
C PHE A 1 -7.51 40.68 21.74
N ILE A 2 -6.82 39.56 21.90
CA ILE A 2 -6.12 38.82 20.86
C ILE A 2 -7.08 38.13 19.88
N SER A 3 -6.70 38.26 18.61
CA SER A 3 -6.93 37.40 17.44
C SER A 3 -8.36 37.10 16.99
N GLU A 4 -8.63 37.64 15.80
CA GLU A 4 -9.35 37.01 14.69
C GLU A 4 -9.31 35.48 14.76
N VAL A 5 -10.34 34.89 15.36
CA VAL A 5 -10.74 33.52 15.04
C VAL A 5 -11.42 33.59 13.68
N ALA A 6 -10.62 33.46 12.63
CA ALA A 6 -11.11 33.21 11.28
C ALA A 6 -12.11 32.04 11.35
N PRO A 7 -13.32 32.16 10.77
CA PRO A 7 -14.26 31.05 10.74
C PRO A 7 -13.58 29.88 10.03
N MET A 8 -13.56 28.73 10.70
CA MET A 8 -13.12 27.46 10.14
C MET A 8 -13.98 27.19 8.91
N MET A 9 -13.43 27.50 7.73
CA MET A 9 -14.08 27.23 6.46
C MET A 9 -14.20 25.72 6.36
N ASP A 10 -15.45 25.25 6.40
CA ASP A 10 -15.88 23.96 5.92
C ASP A 10 -15.32 23.82 4.50
N GLU A 11 -14.14 23.21 4.34
CA GLU A 11 -13.47 23.07 3.04
C GLU A 11 -14.20 21.99 2.23
N LYS A 12 -15.41 22.34 1.82
CA LYS A 12 -16.32 21.47 1.10
C LYS A 12 -15.68 21.18 -0.26
N CYS A 13 -15.47 19.90 -0.54
CA CYS A 13 -14.88 19.48 -1.79
C CYS A 13 -15.70 20.00 -2.99
N PRO A 14 -15.06 20.61 -4.01
CA PRO A 14 -15.75 21.01 -5.22
C PRO A 14 -16.37 19.78 -5.89
N GLU A 15 -17.51 19.96 -6.55
CA GLU A 15 -18.12 18.87 -7.29
C GLU A 15 -17.18 18.35 -8.38
N ARG A 16 -17.01 17.02 -8.41
CA ARG A 16 -16.16 16.33 -9.36
C ARG A 16 -16.68 16.52 -10.78
N GLN A 17 -15.92 17.20 -11.63
CA GLN A 17 -16.37 17.64 -12.97
C GLN A 17 -16.32 16.57 -14.08
N CYS A 18 -16.02 15.31 -13.77
CA CYS A 18 -16.01 14.21 -14.75
C CYS A 18 -17.18 13.25 -14.55
N ARG A 19 -17.68 12.67 -15.65
CA ARG A 19 -18.80 11.71 -15.64
C ARG A 19 -18.40 10.25 -15.85
N MET A 20 -17.11 9.91 -15.68
CA MET A 20 -16.64 8.53 -15.82
C MET A 20 -17.12 7.65 -14.66
N PHE A 21 -17.22 6.35 -14.90
CA PHE A 21 -17.49 5.35 -13.86
C PHE A 21 -16.19 4.67 -13.43
N CYS A 22 -15.90 4.70 -12.13
CA CYS A 22 -14.76 3.99 -11.54
C CYS A 22 -15.27 2.86 -10.65
N LYS A 23 -15.04 1.60 -11.07
CA LYS A 23 -15.46 0.40 -10.32
C LYS A 23 -14.96 0.37 -8.86
N ASN A 24 -13.76 0.93 -8.61
CA ASN A 24 -13.13 0.96 -7.29
C ASN A 24 -13.20 2.36 -6.61
N GLY A 25 -14.04 3.26 -7.12
CA GLY A 25 -14.12 4.65 -6.67
C GLY A 25 -12.98 5.53 -7.19
N PHE A 26 -13.00 6.78 -6.75
CA PHE A 26 -12.06 7.83 -7.18
C PHE A 26 -10.89 7.99 -6.22
N GLN A 27 -9.75 8.42 -6.77
CA GLN A 27 -8.62 8.89 -5.98
C GLN A 27 -8.99 10.21 -5.31
N LYS A 28 -8.36 10.48 -4.17
CA LYS A 28 -8.55 11.72 -3.42
C LYS A 28 -7.25 12.55 -3.42
N ASN A 29 -7.38 13.87 -3.41
CA ASN A 29 -6.24 14.78 -3.21
C ASN A 29 -5.84 14.85 -1.72
N ALA A 30 -4.85 15.70 -1.40
CA ALA A 30 -4.36 15.89 -0.04
C ALA A 30 -5.45 16.37 0.94
N ASN A 31 -6.47 17.07 0.44
CA ASN A 31 -7.59 17.60 1.23
C ASN A 31 -8.73 16.57 1.34
N GLY A 32 -8.57 15.37 0.79
CA GLY A 32 -9.57 14.30 0.83
C GLY A 32 -10.66 14.40 -0.24
N CYS A 33 -10.53 15.31 -1.19
CA CYS A 33 -11.51 15.54 -2.26
C CYS A 33 -11.27 14.62 -3.46
N GLU A 34 -12.35 14.04 -3.99
CA GLU A 34 -12.30 13.17 -5.15
C GLU A 34 -11.82 13.92 -6.38
N ILE A 35 -10.87 13.31 -7.09
CA ILE A 35 -10.36 13.81 -8.37
C ILE A 35 -10.78 12.87 -9.50
N CYS A 36 -10.69 13.34 -10.73
CA CYS A 36 -11.05 12.58 -11.93
C CYS A 36 -10.01 11.52 -12.31
N LYS A 37 -9.71 10.62 -11.37
CA LYS A 37 -8.76 9.52 -11.53
C LYS A 37 -9.25 8.32 -10.73
N CYS A 38 -9.35 7.15 -11.37
CA CYS A 38 -9.85 5.94 -10.71
C CYS A 38 -8.82 5.31 -9.77
N ASN A 39 -9.30 4.68 -8.70
CA ASN A 39 -8.47 3.77 -7.90
C ASN A 39 -8.19 2.48 -8.69
N LYS A 40 -6.93 2.05 -8.70
CA LYS A 40 -6.55 0.76 -9.30
C LYS A 40 -7.08 -0.42 -8.48
N CYS A 41 -7.12 -0.26 -7.16
CA CYS A 41 -7.50 -1.30 -6.22
C CYS A 41 -8.80 -0.93 -5.50
N PRO A 42 -9.66 -1.92 -5.18
CA PRO A 42 -10.83 -1.70 -4.35
C PRO A 42 -10.39 -1.23 -2.96
N GLN A 43 -11.16 -0.33 -2.35
CA GLN A 43 -10.95 0.02 -0.95
C GLN A 43 -11.30 -1.20 -0.10
N GLN A 44 -10.28 -1.85 0.45
CA GLN A 44 -10.43 -3.03 1.29
C GLN A 44 -10.79 -2.58 2.71
N GLN A 45 -11.96 -3.00 3.21
CA GLN A 45 -12.33 -2.83 4.63
C GLN A 45 -12.09 -4.14 5.37
N CYS A 46 -10.83 -4.48 5.61
CA CYS A 46 -10.49 -5.63 6.43
C CYS A 46 -10.63 -5.25 7.91
N ARG A 47 -11.38 -6.03 8.69
CA ARG A 47 -11.58 -5.78 10.14
C ARG A 47 -10.49 -6.40 11.03
N MET A 48 -9.38 -6.84 10.44
CA MET A 48 -8.29 -7.52 11.14
C MET A 48 -7.01 -6.70 11.07
N PHE A 49 -6.17 -6.84 12.10
CA PHE A 49 -4.84 -6.25 12.12
C PHE A 49 -3.80 -7.31 11.74
N CYS A 50 -2.97 -7.00 10.74
CA CYS A 50 -1.87 -7.87 10.31
C CYS A 50 -0.53 -7.22 10.67
N LYS A 51 0.23 -7.84 11.58
CA LYS A 51 1.55 -7.32 12.03
C LYS A 51 2.53 -7.09 10.88
N ASN A 52 2.49 -7.93 9.84
CA ASN A 52 3.36 -7.85 8.67
C ASN A 52 2.66 -7.25 7.43
N GLY A 53 1.52 -6.58 7.62
CA GLY A 53 0.68 -6.08 6.54
C GLY A 53 -0.12 -7.17 5.81
N PHE A 54 -0.84 -6.74 4.77
CA PHE A 54 -1.73 -7.59 3.98
C PHE A 54 -1.01 -8.18 2.75
N GLN A 55 -1.45 -9.38 2.34
CA GLN A 55 -1.06 -9.99 1.08
C GLN A 55 -1.59 -9.16 -0.09
N LYS A 56 -0.88 -9.20 -1.22
CA LYS A 56 -1.31 -8.56 -2.47
C LYS A 56 -1.65 -9.62 -3.50
N ASN A 57 -2.69 -9.37 -4.29
CA ASN A 57 -3.03 -10.20 -5.45
C ASN A 57 -2.09 -9.89 -6.65
N ALA A 58 -2.27 -10.62 -7.76
CA ALA A 58 -1.46 -10.45 -8.98
C ALA A 58 -1.50 -9.02 -9.57
N ASN A 59 -2.54 -8.24 -9.28
CA ASN A 59 -2.67 -6.85 -9.73
C ASN A 59 -1.97 -5.84 -8.80
N GLY A 60 -1.39 -6.33 -7.69
CA GLY A 60 -0.73 -5.54 -6.65
C GLY A 60 -1.70 -4.95 -5.61
N CYS A 61 -2.96 -5.39 -5.59
CA CYS A 61 -3.96 -4.91 -4.65
C CYS A 61 -3.96 -5.76 -3.38
N GLU A 62 -4.01 -5.09 -2.23
CA GLU A 62 -4.12 -5.77 -0.94
C GLU A 62 -5.42 -6.59 -0.87
N ILE A 63 -5.34 -7.73 -0.19
CA ILE A 63 -6.46 -8.62 0.11
C ILE A 63 -6.53 -8.83 1.63
N CYS A 64 -7.70 -9.15 2.17
CA CYS A 64 -7.89 -9.45 3.59
C CYS A 64 -7.27 -10.79 4.03
N LYS A 65 -5.96 -10.95 3.83
CA LYS A 65 -5.14 -12.07 4.27
C LYS A 65 -3.80 -11.52 4.75
N CYS A 66 -3.34 -11.93 5.92
CA CYS A 66 -2.07 -11.44 6.46
C CYS A 66 -0.87 -12.01 5.72
N ASN A 67 0.19 -11.20 5.60
CA ASN A 67 1.51 -11.73 5.29
C ASN A 67 2.03 -12.52 6.50
N GLU A 68 2.48 -13.74 6.24
CA GLU A 68 3.13 -14.57 7.27
C GLU A 68 4.57 -14.10 7.50
N CYS A 69 5.21 -13.59 6.45
CA CYS A 69 6.58 -13.09 6.48
C CYS A 69 6.65 -11.58 6.76
N PRO A 70 7.58 -11.13 7.61
CA PRO A 70 7.84 -9.71 7.80
C PRO A 70 8.36 -9.09 6.51
N GLN A 71 7.88 -7.89 6.19
CA GLN A 71 8.42 -7.08 5.10
C GLN A 71 9.85 -6.66 5.46
N ARG A 72 10.86 -7.32 4.87
CA ARG A 72 12.27 -6.96 5.08
C ARG A 72 12.76 -6.08 3.94
N GLN A 73 13.27 -4.90 4.27
CA GLN A 73 13.98 -4.05 3.32
C GLN A 73 15.48 -4.35 3.40
N CYS A 74 15.93 -5.34 2.64
CA CYS A 74 17.35 -5.64 2.53
C CYS A 74 18.02 -4.61 1.60
N ARG A 75 19.09 -3.96 2.07
CA ARG A 75 19.79 -2.91 1.30
C ARG A 75 20.78 -3.44 0.26
N MET A 76 21.02 -4.75 0.25
CA MET A 76 21.97 -5.40 -0.66
C MET A 76 21.26 -6.02 -1.86
N ARG A 77 21.97 -6.14 -2.98
CA ARG A 77 21.49 -6.85 -4.17
C ARG A 77 22.14 -8.22 -4.23
N CYS A 78 21.33 -9.27 -4.14
CA CYS A 78 21.81 -10.65 -4.28
C CYS A 78 21.51 -11.16 -5.70
N PRO A 79 22.53 -11.56 -6.49
CA PRO A 79 22.32 -12.01 -7.87
C PRO A 79 21.47 -13.29 -7.96
N ASN A 80 21.59 -14.18 -6.98
CA ASN A 80 20.83 -15.44 -6.89
C ASN A 80 19.60 -15.34 -5.96
N GLY A 81 19.23 -14.12 -5.57
CA GLY A 81 18.17 -13.88 -4.60
C GLY A 81 18.59 -14.05 -3.14
N PHE A 82 17.61 -13.94 -2.25
CA PHE A 82 17.78 -14.00 -0.80
C PHE A 82 17.52 -15.42 -0.27
N GLU A 83 18.24 -15.78 0.78
CA GLU A 83 17.98 -16.95 1.61
C GLU A 83 16.63 -16.84 2.32
N GLN A 84 16.09 -17.98 2.73
CA GLN A 84 14.82 -18.08 3.46
C GLN A 84 15.03 -18.72 4.83
N ASP A 85 14.26 -18.28 5.82
CA ASP A 85 14.20 -18.96 7.12
C ASP A 85 13.37 -20.26 7.04
N LYS A 86 13.28 -20.99 8.16
CA LYS A 86 12.51 -22.23 8.29
C LYS A 86 11.01 -22.10 7.96
N ASN A 87 10.47 -20.88 7.93
CA ASN A 87 9.08 -20.61 7.58
C ASN A 87 8.95 -20.16 6.11
N GLY A 88 10.02 -20.21 5.33
CA GLY A 88 10.06 -19.77 3.93
C GLY A 88 10.17 -18.25 3.75
N CYS A 89 10.42 -17.49 4.83
CA CYS A 89 10.50 -16.04 4.77
C CYS A 89 11.88 -15.55 4.37
N GLN A 90 11.94 -14.64 3.39
CA GLN A 90 13.22 -14.07 2.95
C GLN A 90 13.94 -13.37 4.11
N ILE A 91 15.24 -13.63 4.21
CA ILE A 91 16.15 -13.00 5.16
C ILE A 91 17.20 -12.19 4.39
N CYS A 92 17.83 -11.20 5.03
CA CYS A 92 18.82 -10.35 4.37
C CYS A 92 20.20 -11.02 4.28
N GLN A 93 20.22 -12.19 3.64
CA GLN A 93 21.40 -12.98 3.36
C GLN A 93 21.27 -13.50 1.92
N CYS A 94 22.34 -13.43 1.14
CA CYS A 94 22.33 -13.91 -0.24
C CYS A 94 22.45 -15.43 -0.28
N LYS A 95 21.79 -16.05 -1.25
CA LYS A 95 22.01 -17.47 -1.54
C LYS A 95 23.46 -17.70 -1.96
N GLU A 96 24.10 -18.72 -1.40
CA GLU A 96 25.43 -19.11 -1.86
C GLU A 96 25.35 -19.58 -3.30
N VAL A 97 26.36 -19.22 -4.09
CA VAL A 97 26.52 -19.79 -5.43
C VAL A 97 27.01 -21.21 -5.21
N ALA A 98 26.17 -22.21 -5.49
CA ALA A 98 26.66 -23.57 -5.53
C ALA A 98 27.79 -23.61 -6.57
N PRO A 99 29.03 -23.99 -6.19
CA PRO A 99 30.07 -24.21 -7.19
C PRO A 99 29.57 -25.32 -8.12
N MET A 100 29.49 -25.02 -9.42
CA MET A 100 29.36 -26.06 -10.43
C MET A 100 30.62 -26.92 -10.35
N PHE A 101 30.48 -28.13 -9.83
CA PHE A 101 31.46 -29.21 -9.95
C PHE A 101 31.12 -30.07 -11.16
#